data_AF-F2G5J3-F1
#
_entry.id   AF-F2G5J3-F1
#
_cell.length_a   1.000
_cell.length_b   1.000
_cell.length_c   1.000
_cell.angle_alpha   90.00
_cell.angle_beta   90.00
_cell.angle_gamma   90.00
#
_symmetry.space_group_name_H-M   'P 1'
#
loop_
_entity.id
_entity.type
_entity.pdbx_description
1 polymer ?
#
loop_
_entity_poly.entity_id
_entity_poly.type
_entity_poly.pdbx_seq_one_letter_code
_entity_poly.pdbx_strand_id
1 'polypeptide(L)'
;MALQIKKLFLLASGESTRQLGKAFEKALQNSGLKESPRGPRTLYSLRHTYITWQLLNGTSMYAIARQCGTSAAMIEQYYSHVKPEMRADALSGVTFDKQEPKALSKKTLNRRAKTAERDEKRFKEWVEEFKKRGCI
;
A
#
# COMPACT_ATOMS: atom_id res chain seq x y z
N MET A 1 17.87 29.68 -9.97
CA MET A 1 17.34 29.39 -8.62
C MET A 1 17.64 27.94 -8.30
N ALA A 2 18.47 27.67 -7.28
CA ALA A 2 18.66 26.31 -6.81
C ALA A 2 17.37 25.85 -6.12
N LEU A 3 16.73 24.80 -6.63
CA LEU A 3 15.59 24.17 -5.95
C LEU A 3 16.09 23.58 -4.63
N GLN A 4 15.74 24.24 -3.53
CA GLN A 4 16.06 23.72 -2.20
C GLN A 4 15.18 22.49 -1.94
N ILE A 5 15.80 21.30 -2.00
CA ILE A 5 15.11 20.01 -1.82
C ILE A 5 14.62 19.92 -0.37
N LYS A 6 13.34 20.21 -0.14
CA LYS A 6 12.69 20.07 1.17
C LYS A 6 12.49 18.59 1.47
N LYS A 7 13.17 18.09 2.50
CA LYS A 7 12.99 16.72 3.00
C LYS A 7 11.65 16.62 3.74
N LEU A 8 10.85 15.61 3.42
CA LEU A 8 9.52 15.39 4.02
C LEU A 8 9.54 14.42 5.21
N PHE A 9 10.39 13.39 5.15
CA PHE A 9 10.51 12.39 6.20
C PHE A 9 11.68 12.75 7.13
N LEU A 10 11.34 13.33 8.28
CA LEU A 10 12.28 13.80 9.30
C LEU A 10 11.89 13.19 10.66
N LEU A 11 12.85 13.10 11.56
CA LEU A 11 12.60 12.80 12.96
C LEU A 11 11.91 13.98 13.64
N ALA A 12 11.39 13.77 14.86
CA ALA A 12 10.81 14.85 15.66
C ALA A 12 11.80 15.99 15.97
N SER A 13 13.11 15.73 15.89
CA SER A 13 14.18 16.74 15.99
C SER A 13 14.36 17.59 14.73
N GLY A 14 13.68 17.25 13.62
CA GLY A 14 13.88 17.87 12.31
C GLY A 14 15.03 17.26 11.49
N GLU A 15 15.74 16.27 12.02
CA GLU A 15 16.84 15.62 11.33
C GLU A 15 16.38 14.51 10.37
N SER A 16 17.11 14.31 9.28
CA SER A 16 16.80 13.21 8.34
C SER A 16 17.31 11.87 8.85
N THR A 17 16.54 10.79 8.63
CA THR A 17 16.93 9.44 9.05
C THR A 17 16.99 8.46 7.89
N ARG A 18 17.97 7.55 7.95
CA ARG A 18 18.07 6.37 7.06
C ARG A 18 17.43 5.12 7.66
N GLN A 19 16.87 5.22 8.87
CA GLN A 19 16.41 4.07 9.66
C GLN A 19 14.92 3.71 9.45
N LEU A 20 14.24 4.32 8.46
CA LEU A 20 12.82 4.04 8.19
C LEU A 20 12.56 2.55 7.94
N GLY A 21 13.47 1.87 7.26
CA GLY A 21 13.45 0.41 7.06
C GLY A 21 13.36 -0.37 8.37
N LYS A 22 14.23 -0.05 9.32
CA LYS A 22 14.29 -0.72 10.63
C LYS A 22 13.09 -0.37 11.50
N ALA A 23 12.64 0.88 11.46
CA ALA A 23 11.44 1.32 12.18
C ALA A 23 10.20 0.55 11.71
N PHE A 24 10.04 0.39 10.39
CA PHE A 24 8.96 -0.39 9.81
C PHE A 24 9.05 -1.87 10.18
N GLU A 25 10.24 -2.46 10.12
CA GLU A 25 10.47 -3.84 10.55
C GLU A 25 10.08 -4.08 12.01
N LYS A 26 10.45 -3.16 12.92
CA LYS A 26 10.05 -3.24 14.33
C LYS A 26 8.53 -3.13 14.49
N ALA A 27 7.87 -2.28 13.71
CA ALA A 27 6.40 -2.20 13.70
C ALA A 27 5.75 -3.51 13.21
N LEU A 28 6.32 -4.15 12.19
CA LEU A 28 5.86 -5.46 11.72
C LEU A 28 6.05 -6.56 12.77
N GLN A 29 7.18 -6.57 13.48
CA GLN A 29 7.43 -7.53 14.57
C GLN A 29 6.43 -7.34 15.71
N ASN A 30 6.25 -6.10 16.17
CA ASN A 30 5.33 -5.79 17.26
C ASN A 30 3.86 -6.09 16.92
N SER A 31 3.50 -6.03 15.64
CA SER A 31 2.14 -6.34 15.17
C SER A 31 1.93 -7.81 14.80
N GLY A 32 2.97 -8.65 14.89
CA GLY A 32 2.92 -10.05 14.47
C GLY A 32 2.78 -10.24 12.95
N LEU A 33 3.06 -9.20 12.16
CA LEU A 33 2.90 -9.22 10.69
C LEU A 33 4.21 -9.43 9.93
N LYS A 34 5.34 -9.55 10.65
CA LYS A 34 6.67 -9.68 10.03
C LYS A 34 6.76 -10.93 9.16
N GLU A 35 6.34 -12.07 9.67
CA GLU A 35 6.42 -13.33 8.93
C GLU A 35 5.20 -13.52 8.01
N SER A 36 5.43 -14.17 6.88
CA SER A 36 4.37 -14.60 5.98
C SER A 36 4.75 -15.92 5.30
N PRO A 37 3.77 -16.68 4.77
CA PRO A 37 4.06 -17.92 4.02
C PRO A 37 4.96 -17.71 2.79
N ARG A 38 5.07 -16.46 2.29
CA ARG A 38 5.88 -16.08 1.12
C ARG A 38 7.20 -15.41 1.51
N GLY A 39 7.57 -15.45 2.79
CA GLY A 39 8.76 -14.81 3.35
C GLY A 39 8.47 -13.55 4.16
N PRO A 40 9.50 -12.93 4.76
CA PRO A 40 9.34 -11.81 5.66
C PRO A 40 8.88 -10.55 4.94
N ARG A 41 7.91 -9.84 5.54
CA ARG A 41 7.45 -8.54 5.05
C ARG A 41 8.50 -7.46 5.32
N THR A 42 8.63 -6.58 4.34
CA THR A 42 9.52 -5.42 4.38
C THR A 42 8.80 -4.20 3.81
N LEU A 43 9.43 -3.03 3.84
CA LEU A 43 8.89 -1.82 3.21
C LEU A 43 8.59 -2.05 1.71
N TYR A 44 9.38 -2.88 1.04
CA TYR A 44 9.18 -3.24 -0.37
C TYR A 44 7.88 -4.06 -0.59
N SER A 45 7.38 -4.76 0.43
CA SER A 45 6.09 -5.45 0.38
C SER A 45 4.91 -4.50 0.16
N LEU A 46 5.02 -3.23 0.60
CA LEU A 46 4.02 -2.21 0.33
C LEU A 46 3.96 -1.88 -1.17
N ARG A 47 5.13 -1.73 -1.82
CA ARG A 47 5.22 -1.51 -3.27
C ARG A 47 4.66 -2.69 -4.05
N HIS A 48 4.91 -3.92 -3.61
CA HIS A 48 4.30 -5.10 -4.21
C HIS A 48 2.78 -5.06 -4.15
N THR A 49 2.23 -4.81 -2.96
CA THR A 49 0.77 -4.73 -2.75
C THR A 49 0.14 -3.65 -3.63
N TYR A 50 0.76 -2.48 -3.70
CA TYR A 50 0.32 -1.38 -4.55
C TYR A 50 0.28 -1.76 -6.03
N ILE A 51 1.35 -2.35 -6.57
CA ILE A 51 1.42 -2.72 -7.99
C ILE A 51 0.33 -3.76 -8.31
N THR A 52 0.18 -4.79 -7.48
CA THR A 52 -0.87 -5.80 -7.66
C THR A 52 -2.27 -5.19 -7.66
N TRP A 53 -2.59 -4.28 -6.74
CA TRP A 53 -3.90 -3.63 -6.73
C TRP A 53 -4.14 -2.75 -7.96
N GLN A 54 -3.14 -1.99 -8.40
CA GLN A 54 -3.27 -1.16 -9.60
C GLN A 54 -3.48 -2.01 -10.86
N LEU A 55 -2.79 -3.14 -10.95
CA LEU A 55 -3.00 -4.12 -12.02
C LEU A 55 -4.42 -4.68 -11.98
N LEU A 56 -4.90 -5.17 -10.83
CA LEU A 56 -6.26 -5.68 -10.66
C LEU A 56 -7.33 -4.63 -11.00
N ASN A 57 -7.07 -3.35 -10.72
CA ASN A 57 -7.94 -2.23 -11.07
C ASN A 57 -7.89 -1.85 -12.57
N GLY A 58 -7.12 -2.58 -13.39
CA GLY A 58 -7.00 -2.33 -14.83
C GLY A 58 -6.10 -1.15 -15.19
N THR A 59 -5.26 -0.66 -14.27
CA THR A 59 -4.34 0.45 -14.55
C THR A 59 -3.26 -0.01 -15.54
N SER A 60 -2.94 0.84 -16.52
CA SER A 60 -1.87 0.56 -17.50
C SER A 60 -0.51 0.31 -16.83
N MET A 61 0.17 -0.75 -17.25
CA MET A 61 1.51 -1.11 -16.78
C MET A 61 2.52 0.02 -16.95
N TYR A 62 2.41 0.79 -18.03
CA TYR A 62 3.28 1.94 -18.28
C TYR A 62 3.09 3.04 -17.24
N ALA A 63 1.85 3.30 -16.82
CA ALA A 63 1.57 4.30 -15.79
C ALA A 63 2.16 3.88 -14.43
N ILE A 64 1.96 2.61 -14.05
CA ILE A 64 2.52 2.04 -12.81
C ILE A 64 4.05 2.07 -12.85
N ALA A 65 4.65 1.69 -13.98
CA ALA A 65 6.10 1.70 -14.19
C ALA A 65 6.71 3.09 -13.95
N ARG A 66 6.09 4.14 -14.52
CA ARG A 66 6.52 5.53 -14.29
C ARG A 66 6.40 5.96 -12.83
N GLN A 67 5.28 5.67 -12.17
CA GLN A 67 5.08 6.01 -10.76
C GLN A 67 6.08 5.31 -9.83
N CYS A 68 6.42 4.06 -10.15
CA CYS A 68 7.31 3.25 -9.35
C CYS A 68 8.80 3.45 -9.73
N GLY A 69 9.12 4.16 -10.82
CA GLY A 69 10.49 4.28 -11.31
C GLY A 69 11.09 2.92 -11.72
N THR A 70 10.33 2.14 -12.49
CA THR A 70 10.78 0.85 -13.06
C THR A 70 10.33 0.73 -14.52
N SER A 71 10.66 -0.37 -15.19
CA SER A 71 10.23 -0.62 -16.57
C SER A 71 8.93 -1.42 -16.62
N ALA A 72 8.14 -1.21 -17.68
CA ALA A 72 6.95 -2.03 -17.94
C ALA A 72 7.30 -3.51 -18.11
N ALA A 73 8.46 -3.81 -18.72
CA ALA A 73 8.98 -5.17 -18.84
C ALA A 73 9.24 -5.82 -17.48
N MET A 74 9.83 -5.09 -16.52
CA MET A 74 10.01 -5.59 -15.15
C MET A 74 8.67 -5.88 -14.46
N ILE A 75 7.68 -5.01 -14.64
CA ILE A 75 6.33 -5.25 -14.10
C ILE A 75 5.70 -6.48 -14.75
N GLU A 76 5.80 -6.62 -16.06
CA GLU A 76 5.27 -7.78 -16.77
C GLU A 76 5.88 -9.09 -16.30
N GLN A 77 7.21 -9.15 -16.16
CA GLN A 77 7.92 -10.33 -15.68
C GLN A 77 7.50 -10.71 -14.26
N TYR A 78 7.45 -9.74 -13.33
CA TYR A 78 7.16 -10.00 -11.92
C TYR A 78 5.68 -10.26 -11.62
N TYR A 79 4.76 -9.67 -12.38
CA TYR A 79 3.31 -9.70 -12.11
C TYR A 79 2.50 -10.39 -13.21
N SER A 80 3.17 -11.17 -14.08
CA SER A 80 2.53 -11.95 -15.14
C SER A 80 1.38 -12.83 -14.64
N HIS A 81 1.49 -13.39 -13.44
CA HIS A 81 0.49 -14.23 -12.78
C HIS A 81 -0.81 -13.49 -12.41
N VAL A 82 -0.77 -12.16 -12.26
CA VAL A 82 -1.97 -11.36 -11.97
C VAL A 82 -2.82 -11.20 -13.24
N LYS A 83 -2.22 -11.25 -14.43
CA LYS A 83 -2.96 -11.13 -15.71
C LYS A 83 -3.99 -12.26 -15.92
N PRO A 84 -3.68 -13.54 -15.68
CA PRO A 84 -4.66 -14.62 -15.66
C PRO A 84 -5.83 -14.35 -14.72
N GLU A 85 -5.57 -13.86 -13.49
CA GLU A 85 -6.63 -13.55 -12.52
C GLU A 85 -7.54 -12.42 -13.03
N MET A 86 -6.96 -11.37 -13.62
CA MET A 86 -7.72 -10.26 -14.22
C MET A 86 -8.58 -10.68 -15.42
N ARG A 87 -8.16 -11.74 -16.14
CA ARG A 87 -8.81 -12.22 -17.37
C ARG A 87 -9.43 -13.58 -17.21
N ALA A 88 -9.68 -14.02 -15.97
CA ALA A 88 -10.24 -15.33 -15.70
C ALA A 88 -11.58 -15.52 -16.45
N ASP A 89 -12.47 -14.52 -16.42
CA ASP A 89 -13.73 -14.50 -17.18
C ASP A 89 -13.52 -14.63 -18.71
N ALA A 90 -12.53 -13.92 -19.26
CA ALA A 90 -12.29 -13.88 -20.70
C ALA A 90 -11.56 -15.14 -21.21
N LEU A 91 -10.75 -15.78 -20.36
CA LEU A 91 -9.96 -16.96 -20.69
C LEU A 91 -10.68 -18.27 -20.40
N SER A 92 -11.57 -18.31 -19.41
CA SER A 92 -12.32 -19.51 -19.02
C SER A 92 -13.43 -19.85 -20.02
N GLY A 93 -13.88 -18.89 -20.84
CA GLY A 93 -15.05 -19.04 -21.71
C GLY A 93 -16.37 -19.15 -20.95
N VAL A 94 -16.36 -19.01 -19.62
CA VAL A 94 -17.53 -18.94 -18.75
C VAL A 94 -17.53 -17.59 -18.06
N THR A 95 -18.63 -16.85 -18.22
CA THR A 95 -18.89 -15.66 -17.42
C THR A 95 -19.07 -16.11 -15.98
N PHE A 96 -18.13 -15.81 -15.09
CA PHE A 96 -18.44 -15.89 -13.68
C PHE A 96 -19.42 -14.74 -13.43
N ASP A 97 -20.68 -15.08 -13.12
CA ASP A 97 -21.61 -14.08 -12.62
C ASP A 97 -20.91 -13.35 -11.49
N LYS A 98 -20.71 -12.03 -11.64
CA LYS A 98 -20.15 -11.19 -10.58
C LYS A 98 -21.07 -11.38 -9.39
N GLN A 99 -20.67 -12.24 -8.46
CA GLN A 99 -21.39 -12.40 -7.21
C GLN A 99 -21.34 -11.04 -6.56
N GLU A 100 -22.50 -10.39 -6.51
CA GLU A 100 -22.73 -9.20 -5.70
C GLU A 100 -22.07 -9.46 -4.34
N PRO A 101 -21.13 -8.61 -3.91
CA PRO A 101 -20.39 -8.85 -2.68
C PRO A 101 -21.41 -9.03 -1.56
N LYS A 102 -21.41 -10.22 -0.95
CA LYS A 102 -22.34 -10.54 0.14
C LYS A 102 -22.26 -9.43 1.19
N ALA A 103 -23.44 -8.92 1.58
CA ALA A 103 -23.53 -7.87 2.59
C ALA A 103 -22.68 -8.26 3.81
N LEU A 104 -21.75 -7.38 4.18
CA LEU A 104 -20.87 -7.60 5.33
C LEU A 104 -21.73 -7.74 6.59
N SER A 105 -21.43 -8.73 7.43
CA SER A 105 -22.09 -8.89 8.73
C SER A 105 -22.07 -7.59 9.54
N LYS A 106 -23.15 -7.31 10.29
CA LYS A 106 -23.25 -6.18 11.22
C LYS A 106 -22.03 -6.07 12.14
N LYS A 107 -21.49 -7.20 12.59
CA LYS A 107 -20.27 -7.26 13.43
C LYS A 107 -19.03 -6.74 12.69
N THR A 108 -18.86 -7.13 11.42
CA THR A 108 -17.75 -6.70 10.57
C THR A 108 -17.86 -5.22 10.22
N LEU A 109 -19.06 -4.73 9.91
CA LEU A 109 -19.33 -3.32 9.66
C LEU A 109 -18.99 -2.46 10.89
N ASN A 110 -19.46 -2.84 12.08
CA ASN A 110 -19.14 -2.11 13.31
C ASN A 110 -17.63 -2.09 13.60
N ARG A 111 -16.92 -3.21 13.37
CA ARG A 111 -15.46 -3.25 13.55
C ARG A 111 -14.76 -2.29 12.58
N ARG A 112 -15.15 -2.28 11.31
CA ARG A 112 -14.57 -1.38 10.30
C ARG A 112 -14.86 0.09 10.62
N ALA A 113 -16.09 0.42 11.01
CA ALA A 113 -16.46 1.78 11.42
C ALA A 113 -15.63 2.26 12.61
N LYS A 114 -15.50 1.42 13.66
CA LYS A 114 -14.69 1.74 14.84
C LYS A 114 -13.20 1.93 14.50
N THR A 115 -12.66 1.11 13.59
CA THR A 115 -11.28 1.28 13.11
C THR A 115 -11.14 2.57 12.30
N ALA A 116 -12.08 2.87 11.39
CA ALA A 116 -12.06 4.07 10.57
C ALA A 116 -12.14 5.35 11.41
N GLU A 117 -13.00 5.38 12.43
CA GLU A 117 -13.12 6.52 13.36
C GLU A 117 -11.81 6.75 14.13
N ARG A 118 -11.19 5.66 14.62
CA ARG A 118 -9.87 5.73 15.27
C ARG A 118 -8.80 6.28 14.32
N ASP A 119 -8.77 5.78 13.10
CA ASP A 119 -7.78 6.16 12.11
C ASP A 119 -7.99 7.63 11.67
N GLU A 120 -9.23 8.09 11.53
CA GLU A 120 -9.57 9.49 11.24
C GLU A 120 -9.09 10.43 12.36
N LYS A 121 -9.32 10.06 13.63
CA LYS A 121 -8.81 10.81 14.77
C LYS A 121 -7.28 10.90 14.73
N ARG A 122 -6.61 9.79 14.43
CA ARG A 122 -5.15 9.71 14.29
C ARG A 122 -4.64 10.59 13.15
N PHE A 123 -5.33 10.62 12.02
CA PHE A 123 -4.96 11.48 10.89
C PHE A 123 -5.10 12.96 11.23
N LYS A 124 -6.17 13.36 11.95
CA LYS A 124 -6.31 14.74 12.43
C LYS A 124 -5.16 15.13 13.36
N GLU A 125 -4.83 14.27 14.32
CA GLU A 125 -3.67 14.47 15.20
C GLU A 125 -2.36 14.60 14.41
N TRP A 126 -2.13 13.74 13.43
CA TRP A 126 -0.94 13.80 12.56
C TRP A 126 -0.88 15.05 11.70
N VAL A 127 -2.01 15.52 11.17
CA VAL A 127 -2.07 16.77 10.39
C VAL A 127 -1.72 17.97 11.28
N GLU A 128 -2.23 18.01 12.50
CA GLU A 128 -1.91 19.09 13.44
C GLU A 128 -0.45 19.03 13.90
N GLU A 129 0.09 17.85 14.17
CA GLU A 129 1.52 17.70 14.46
C GLU A 129 2.41 18.06 13.27
N PHE A 130 2.00 17.73 12.04
CA PHE A 130 2.68 18.15 10.82
C PHE A 130 2.69 19.67 10.67
N LYS A 131 1.57 20.36 10.95
CA LYS A 131 1.52 21.84 10.93
C LYS A 131 2.45 22.46 11.95
N LYS A 132 2.60 21.85 13.13
CA LYS A 132 3.48 22.36 14.20
C LYS A 132 4.96 22.08 13.95
N ARG A 133 5.30 20.83 13.59
CA ARG A 133 6.69 20.35 13.53
C ARG A 133 7.26 20.27 12.11
N GLY A 134 6.41 20.38 11.10
CA GLY A 134 6.79 20.20 9.69
C GLY A 134 7.08 18.75 9.30
N CYS A 135 6.81 17.78 10.18
CA CYS A 135 7.03 16.35 9.99
C CYS A 135 5.93 15.52 10.67
N ILE A 136 5.71 14.29 10.19
CA ILE A 136 4.76 13.30 10.75
C ILE A 136 5.53 12.31 11.61
#